data_AF-A0A4W5RL31-F1
#
_entry.id   AF-A0A4W5RL31-F1
#
_cell.length_a   1.000
_cell.length_b   1.000
_cell.length_c   1.000
_cell.angle_alpha   90.00
_cell.angle_beta   90.00
_cell.angle_gamma   90.00
#
_symmetry.space_group_name_H-M   'P 1'
#
loop_
_entity.id
_entity.type
_entity.pdbx_description
1 polymer ?
#
loop_
_entity_poly.entity_id
_entity_poly.type
_entity_poly.pdbx_seq_one_letter_code
_entity_poly.pdbx_strand_id
1 'polypeptide(L)'
;MCTQSMRRPTGKAGKMDLKTSIEECSMALNLVLNNKFSEALDLLKPWWKDSMYHALGYSSILVMQAAMTFEHRDIQTAMAVIKEALTTCQRFRKRNSVVESISSLVIKQSNDRLREGECCLSVGLTTSD
;
A
#
# COMPACT_ATOMS: atom_id res chain seq x y z
N MET A 1 -21.91 -26.77 -9.99
CA MET A 1 -21.79 -25.66 -10.96
C MET A 1 -21.60 -24.34 -10.21
N CYS A 2 -20.38 -23.84 -10.13
CA CYS A 2 -20.08 -22.41 -10.01
C CYS A 2 -18.58 -22.22 -10.28
N THR A 3 -18.18 -22.43 -11.53
CA THR A 3 -16.90 -21.94 -12.04
C THR A 3 -17.02 -20.43 -12.18
N GLN A 4 -16.89 -19.71 -11.07
CA GLN A 4 -16.68 -18.28 -11.13
C GLN A 4 -15.26 -18.07 -11.64
N SER A 5 -15.15 -17.99 -12.97
CA SER A 5 -13.99 -17.47 -13.67
C SER A 5 -13.59 -16.18 -12.95
N MET A 6 -12.48 -16.22 -12.22
CA MET A 6 -11.85 -15.02 -11.66
C MET A 6 -11.52 -14.11 -12.83
N ARG A 7 -12.43 -13.19 -13.14
CA ARG A 7 -12.08 -12.02 -13.93
C ARG A 7 -11.08 -11.27 -13.06
N ARG A 8 -9.80 -11.33 -13.43
CA ARG A 8 -8.80 -10.41 -12.89
C ARG A 8 -9.40 -9.01 -13.02
N PRO A 9 -9.53 -8.24 -11.94
CA PRO A 9 -9.78 -6.82 -12.09
C PRO A 9 -8.59 -6.32 -12.89
N THR A 10 -8.81 -5.94 -14.14
CA THR A 10 -7.80 -5.25 -14.95
C THR A 10 -7.68 -3.86 -14.36
N GLY A 11 -6.97 -3.75 -13.24
CA GLY A 11 -6.36 -2.51 -12.82
C GLY A 11 -5.54 -2.03 -13.99
N LYS A 12 -5.80 -0.80 -14.43
CA LYS A 12 -5.04 -0.13 -15.48
C LYS A 12 -3.55 -0.45 -15.29
N ALA A 13 -2.84 -0.79 -16.35
CA ALA A 13 -1.39 -0.92 -16.33
C ALA A 13 -0.79 0.39 -15.78
N GLY A 14 -0.53 0.42 -14.47
CA GLY A 14 -0.32 1.66 -13.75
C GLY A 14 -0.77 1.59 -12.29
N LYS A 15 0.07 0.93 -11.46
CA LYS A 15 0.04 0.93 -9.99
C LYS A 15 -1.16 0.21 -9.34
N MET A 16 -0.86 -0.82 -8.54
CA MET A 16 -1.82 -1.52 -7.68
C MET A 16 -2.50 -0.53 -6.71
N ASP A 17 -3.82 -0.53 -6.65
CA ASP A 17 -4.59 0.26 -5.69
C ASP A 17 -4.76 -0.47 -4.35
N LEU A 18 -5.05 0.30 -3.30
CA LEU A 18 -5.13 -0.20 -1.94
C LEU A 18 -6.29 -1.18 -1.76
N LYS A 19 -7.46 -0.87 -2.31
CA LYS A 19 -8.69 -1.66 -2.12
C LYS A 19 -8.53 -3.04 -2.76
N THR A 20 -8.09 -3.08 -4.02
CA THR A 20 -7.80 -4.35 -4.70
C THR A 20 -6.74 -5.15 -3.97
N SER A 21 -5.69 -4.50 -3.45
CA SER A 21 -4.66 -5.24 -2.70
C SER A 21 -5.15 -5.90 -1.40
N ILE A 22 -6.14 -5.30 -0.73
CA ILE A 22 -6.77 -5.88 0.46
C ILE A 22 -7.68 -7.03 0.06
N GLU A 23 -8.48 -6.86 -1.01
CA GLU A 23 -9.37 -7.88 -1.53
C GLU A 23 -8.60 -9.13 -1.99
N GLU A 24 -7.55 -8.95 -2.80
CA GLU A 24 -6.68 -10.04 -3.26
C GLU A 24 -5.98 -10.75 -2.09
N CYS A 25 -5.54 -10.00 -1.07
CA CYS A 25 -4.97 -10.60 0.14
C CYS A 25 -5.99 -11.40 0.96
N SER A 26 -7.25 -10.94 1.03
CA SER A 26 -8.34 -11.69 1.66
C SER A 26 -8.66 -12.99 0.91
N MET A 27 -8.64 -12.94 -0.43
CA MET A 27 -8.77 -14.12 -1.27
C MET A 27 -7.62 -15.11 -1.05
N ALA A 28 -6.38 -14.61 -0.97
CA ALA A 28 -5.21 -15.44 -0.68
C ALA A 28 -5.30 -16.11 0.71
N LEU A 29 -5.81 -15.39 1.72
CA LEU A 29 -6.06 -15.97 3.04
C LEU A 29 -7.10 -17.11 2.96
N ASN A 30 -8.20 -16.91 2.22
CA ASN A 30 -9.18 -17.96 2.02
C ASN A 30 -8.58 -19.19 1.30
N LEU A 31 -7.70 -18.99 0.32
CA LEU A 31 -6.98 -20.07 -0.35
C LEU A 31 -6.08 -20.84 0.64
N VAL A 32 -5.31 -20.13 1.48
CA VAL A 32 -4.48 -20.73 2.54
C VAL A 32 -5.32 -21.56 3.51
N LEU A 33 -6.45 -21.03 3.99
CA LEU A 33 -7.37 -21.74 4.90
C LEU A 33 -8.00 -22.98 4.27
N ASN A 34 -8.09 -23.02 2.94
CA ASN A 34 -8.53 -24.19 2.17
C ASN A 34 -7.35 -25.06 1.68
N ASN A 35 -6.17 -24.92 2.28
CA ASN A 35 -4.94 -25.65 1.93
C ASN A 35 -4.45 -25.46 0.49
N LYS A 36 -4.91 -24.42 -0.21
CA LYS A 36 -4.52 -24.05 -1.58
C LYS A 36 -3.36 -23.05 -1.57
N PHE A 37 -2.24 -23.44 -0.94
CA PHE A 37 -1.08 -22.56 -0.77
C PHE A 37 -0.47 -22.08 -2.09
N SER A 38 -0.35 -22.96 -3.09
CA SER A 38 0.21 -22.60 -4.39
C SER A 38 -0.64 -21.54 -5.11
N GLU A 39 -1.97 -21.70 -5.12
CA GLU A 39 -2.89 -20.71 -5.70
C GLU A 39 -2.80 -19.36 -4.97
N ALA A 40 -2.67 -19.38 -3.64
CA ALA A 40 -2.48 -18.18 -2.84
C ALA A 40 -1.16 -17.47 -3.20
N LEU A 41 -0.06 -18.21 -3.34
CA LEU A 41 1.23 -17.65 -3.73
C LEU A 41 1.19 -17.09 -5.16
N ASP A 42 0.55 -17.79 -6.10
CA ASP A 42 0.40 -17.34 -7.49
C ASP A 42 -0.43 -16.06 -7.60
N LEU A 43 -1.45 -15.90 -6.74
CA LEU A 43 -2.23 -14.67 -6.65
C LEU A 43 -1.38 -13.49 -6.15
N LEU A 44 -0.52 -13.71 -5.16
CA LEU A 44 0.22 -12.62 -4.49
C LEU A 44 1.53 -12.24 -5.18
N LYS A 45 2.19 -13.20 -5.83
CA LYS A 45 3.53 -13.07 -6.42
C LYS A 45 3.68 -12.01 -7.53
N PRO A 46 2.67 -11.62 -8.30
CA PRO A 46 2.82 -10.54 -9.28
C PRO A 46 3.04 -9.17 -8.63
N TRP A 47 2.56 -8.96 -7.40
CA TRP A 47 2.47 -7.63 -6.77
C TRP A 47 3.24 -7.49 -5.45
N TRP A 48 3.87 -8.55 -4.96
CA TRP A 48 4.47 -8.56 -3.61
C TRP A 48 5.60 -7.54 -3.39
N LYS A 49 6.20 -6.99 -4.45
CA LYS A 49 7.20 -5.90 -4.36
C LYS A 49 6.61 -4.50 -4.51
N ASP A 50 5.38 -4.41 -5.02
CA ASP A 50 4.75 -3.15 -5.43
C ASP A 50 3.49 -2.82 -4.63
N SER A 51 3.07 -3.70 -3.73
CA SER A 51 1.91 -3.50 -2.87
C SER A 51 2.16 -4.03 -1.46
N MET A 52 1.86 -3.19 -0.46
CA MET A 52 2.12 -3.48 0.95
C MET A 52 1.39 -4.75 1.44
N TYR A 53 0.12 -4.94 1.06
CA TYR A 53 -0.67 -6.10 1.48
C TYR A 53 -0.22 -7.39 0.78
N HIS A 54 0.14 -7.30 -0.49
CA HIS A 54 0.73 -8.44 -1.22
C HIS A 54 2.07 -8.87 -0.64
N ALA A 55 2.94 -7.91 -0.31
CA ALA A 55 4.22 -8.17 0.35
C ALA A 55 4.02 -8.94 1.66
N LEU A 56 3.10 -8.44 2.49
CA LEU A 56 2.79 -9.03 3.79
C LEU A 56 2.20 -10.44 3.64
N GLY A 57 1.18 -10.62 2.78
CA GLY A 57 0.56 -11.91 2.54
C GLY A 57 1.56 -12.95 2.01
N TYR A 58 2.34 -12.58 0.99
CA TYR A 58 3.30 -13.49 0.36
C TYR A 58 4.37 -13.93 1.35
N SER A 59 4.93 -12.99 2.12
CA SER A 59 5.92 -13.29 3.15
C SER A 59 5.37 -14.20 4.25
N SER A 60 4.14 -13.97 4.70
CA SER A 60 3.50 -14.77 5.75
C SER A 60 3.29 -16.22 5.33
N ILE A 61 2.92 -16.46 4.07
CA ILE A 61 2.74 -17.82 3.55
C ILE A 61 4.09 -18.55 3.47
N LEU A 62 5.15 -17.88 3.01
CA LEU A 62 6.49 -18.50 2.98
C LEU A 62 7.02 -18.78 4.39
N VAL A 63 6.74 -17.93 5.37
CA VAL A 63 7.06 -18.20 6.78
C VAL A 63 6.32 -19.43 7.27
N MET A 64 5.04 -19.57 6.93
CA MET A 64 4.27 -20.77 7.27
C MET A 64 4.89 -22.03 6.65
N GLN A 65 5.29 -21.98 5.37
CA GLN A 65 6.00 -23.09 4.71
C GLN A 65 7.30 -23.43 5.43
N ALA A 66 8.14 -22.43 5.71
CA ALA A 66 9.39 -22.63 6.44
C ALA A 66 9.19 -23.19 7.86
N ALA A 67 8.13 -22.77 8.55
CA ALA A 67 7.79 -23.28 9.88
C ALA A 67 7.21 -24.70 9.85
N MET A 68 6.60 -25.12 8.75
CA MET A 68 6.08 -26.49 8.60
C MET A 68 7.18 -27.48 8.19
N THR A 69 8.11 -27.07 7.31
CA THR A 69 9.17 -27.95 6.81
C THR A 69 10.40 -27.94 7.70
N PHE A 70 10.67 -26.82 8.40
CA PHE A 70 11.92 -26.54 9.09
C PHE A 70 13.17 -26.75 8.21
N GLU A 71 13.02 -26.71 6.88
CA GLU A 71 14.14 -26.84 5.96
C GLU A 71 14.94 -25.54 5.94
N HIS A 72 16.27 -25.64 6.06
CA HIS A 72 17.15 -24.48 6.04
C HIS A 72 16.92 -23.59 4.80
N ARG A 73 16.71 -24.20 3.63
CA ARG A 73 16.42 -23.48 2.38
C ARG A 73 15.15 -22.64 2.48
N ASP A 74 14.09 -23.20 3.04
CA ASP A 74 12.79 -22.52 3.13
C ASP A 74 12.86 -21.40 4.17
N ILE A 75 13.58 -21.62 5.28
CA ILE A 75 13.87 -20.60 6.29
C ILE A 75 14.65 -19.42 5.67
N GLN A 76 15.73 -19.68 4.93
CA GLN A 76 16.50 -18.61 4.27
C GLN A 76 15.65 -17.85 3.25
N THR A 77 14.80 -18.56 2.50
CA THR A 77 13.89 -17.95 1.52
C THR A 77 12.88 -17.03 2.20
N ALA A 78 12.23 -17.51 3.27
CA ALA A 78 11.28 -16.72 4.05
C ALA A 78 11.96 -15.47 4.65
N MET A 79 13.15 -15.61 5.23
CA MET A 79 13.91 -14.49 5.79
C MET A 79 14.24 -13.42 4.74
N ALA A 80 14.66 -13.82 3.53
CA ALA A 80 14.94 -12.90 2.45
C ALA A 80 13.68 -12.14 2.02
N VAL A 81 12.55 -12.84 1.87
CA VAL A 81 11.28 -12.24 1.47
C VAL A 81 10.72 -11.31 2.55
N ILE A 82 10.86 -11.65 3.84
CA ILE A 82 10.45 -10.75 4.94
C ILE A 82 11.22 -9.42 4.88
N LYS A 83 12.54 -9.45 4.64
CA LYS A 83 13.37 -8.23 4.53
C LYS A 83 12.92 -7.34 3.36
N GLU A 84 12.59 -7.94 2.23
CA GLU A 84 12.04 -7.25 1.06
C GLU A 84 10.63 -6.70 1.34
N ALA A 85 9.79 -7.46 2.04
CA ALA A 85 8.45 -7.01 2.44
C ALA A 85 8.53 -5.80 3.38
N LEU A 86 9.45 -5.82 4.36
CA LEU A 86 9.71 -4.67 5.24
C LEU A 86 10.14 -3.44 4.44
N THR A 87 11.02 -3.62 3.46
CA THR A 87 11.47 -2.53 2.57
C THR A 87 10.29 -1.93 1.79
N THR A 88 9.42 -2.79 1.26
CA THR A 88 8.19 -2.38 0.56
C THR A 88 7.27 -1.57 1.49
N CYS A 89 6.98 -2.10 2.69
CA CYS A 89 6.17 -1.41 3.70
C CYS A 89 6.73 -0.03 4.07
N GLN A 90 8.05 0.07 4.29
CA GLN A 90 8.71 1.33 4.63
C GLN A 90 8.64 2.35 3.50
N ARG A 91 8.80 1.91 2.23
CA ARG A 91 8.68 2.79 1.06
C ARG A 91 7.29 3.39 0.96
N PHE A 92 6.24 2.59 1.20
CA PHE A 92 4.86 3.07 1.21
C PHE A 92 4.61 4.08 2.34
N ARG A 93 5.10 3.81 3.56
CA ARG A 93 5.01 4.74 4.69
C ARG A 93 5.69 6.08 4.41
N LYS A 94 6.92 6.07 3.87
CA LYS A 94 7.67 7.29 3.52
C LYS A 94 6.98 8.09 2.41
N ARG A 95 6.43 7.43 1.39
CA ARG A 95 5.72 8.09 0.28
C ARG A 95 4.51 8.88 0.78
N ASN A 96 3.70 8.31 1.69
CA ASN A 96 2.57 9.03 2.29
C ASN A 96 3.03 10.29 3.05
N SER A 97 4.05 10.15 3.91
CA SER A 97 4.57 11.26 4.72
C SER A 97 5.09 12.43 3.88
N VAL A 98 5.82 12.16 2.78
CA VAL A 98 6.34 13.22 1.90
C VAL A 98 5.20 13.93 1.15
N VAL A 99 4.20 13.19 0.67
CA VAL A 99 3.05 13.77 -0.05
C VAL A 99 2.21 14.67 0.88
N GLU A 100 1.98 14.23 2.11
CA GLU A 100 1.28 15.03 3.13
C GLU A 100 2.07 16.31 3.47
N SER A 101 3.39 16.18 3.63
CA SER A 101 4.26 17.31 3.94
C SER A 101 4.23 18.38 2.84
N ILE A 102 4.38 18.00 1.57
CA ILE A 102 4.33 18.95 0.43
C ILE A 102 2.93 19.57 0.31
N SER A 103 1.87 18.78 0.49
CA SER A 103 0.49 19.28 0.41
C SER A 103 0.22 20.34 1.48
N SER A 104 0.67 20.11 2.71
CA SER A 104 0.53 21.10 3.80
C SER A 104 1.30 22.39 3.55
N LEU A 105 2.48 22.32 2.93
CA LEU A 105 3.29 23.49 2.54
C LEU A 105 2.61 24.33 1.46
N VAL A 106 2.06 23.70 0.42
CA VAL A 106 1.35 24.40 -0.68
C VAL A 106 0.05 25.04 -0.20
N ILE A 107 -0.70 24.36 0.68
CA ILE A 107 -1.91 24.91 1.29
C ILE A 107 -1.56 26.11 2.16
N LYS A 108 -0.49 26.02 2.97
CA LYS A 108 -0.02 27.13 3.81
C LYS A 108 0.40 28.34 2.97
N GLN A 109 1.16 28.13 1.90
CA GLN A 109 1.57 29.20 0.99
C GLN A 109 0.36 29.86 0.30
N SER A 110 -0.64 29.07 -0.10
CA SER A 110 -1.87 29.60 -0.70
C SER A 110 -2.68 30.44 0.28
N ASN A 111 -2.74 30.02 1.55
CA ASN A 111 -3.46 30.72 2.61
C ASN A 111 -2.74 32.02 3.02
N ASP A 112 -1.41 32.05 3.05
CA ASP A 112 -0.64 33.27 3.32
C ASP A 112 -0.82 34.31 2.20
N ARG A 113 -0.84 33.88 0.93
CA ARG A 113 -1.07 34.79 -0.22
C ARG A 113 -2.49 35.37 -0.25
N LEU A 114 -3.48 34.71 0.35
CA LEU A 114 -4.83 35.26 0.52
C LEU A 114 -4.90 36.26 1.67
N ARG A 115 -4.21 35.99 2.79
CA ARG A 115 -4.14 36.91 3.95
C ARG A 115 -3.40 38.22 3.65
N GLU A 116 -2.40 38.19 2.77
CA GLU A 116 -1.73 39.42 2.30
C GLU A 116 -2.66 40.34 1.50
N GLY A 117 -3.70 39.82 0.83
CA GLY A 117 -4.70 40.60 0.10
C GLY A 117 -5.79 41.23 0.98
N GLU A 118 -6.04 40.67 2.17
CA GLU A 118 -7.03 41.18 3.12
C GLU A 118 -6.45 42.30 4.02
N CYS A 119 -5.12 42.34 4.20
CA CYS A 119 -4.45 43.40 4.97
C CYS A 119 -4.57 44.78 4.30
N CYS A 120 -4.60 44.84 2.95
CA CYS A 120 -4.83 46.10 2.24
C CYS A 120 -6.28 46.60 2.33
N LEU A 121 -7.25 45.73 2.63
CA LEU A 121 -8.67 46.10 2.75
C LEU A 121 -9.04 46.59 4.16
N SER A 122 -8.30 46.20 5.20
CA SER A 122 -8.58 46.61 6.58
C SER A 122 -7.95 47.95 7.00
N VAL A 123 -6.98 48.48 6.24
CA VAL A 123 -6.39 49.81 6.51
C VAL A 123 -7.20 50.95 5.88
N GLY A 124 -8.15 50.65 4.98
CA GLY A 124 -8.96 51.65 4.27
C GLY A 124 -10.30 52.05 4.92
N LEU A 125 -10.70 51.45 6.04
CA LEU A 125 -12.02 51.70 6.67
C LEU A 125 -11.98 52.38 8.05
N THR A 126 -10.82 52.91 8.47
CA THR A 126 -10.73 53.74 9.69
C THR A 126 -10.10 55.09 9.39
N THR A 127 -10.68 55.87 8.49
CA THR A 127 -10.52 57.33 8.42
C THR A 127 -11.70 57.91 7.63
N SER A 128 -12.89 57.93 8.22
CA SER A 128 -13.99 58.85 7.89
C SER A 128 -15.11 58.64 8.90
N ASP A 129 -14.99 59.28 10.06
CA ASP A 129 -15.93 60.28 10.60
C ASP A 129 -15.36 60.83 11.92
#